data_AF-A0A2E9WCU5-F1
#
_entry.id   AF-A0A2E9WCU5-F1
#
_cell.length_a   1.000
_cell.length_b   1.000
_cell.length_c   1.000
_cell.angle_alpha   90.00
_cell.angle_beta   90.00
_cell.angle_gamma   90.00
#
_symmetry.space_group_name_H-M   'P 1'
#
loop_
_entity.id
_entity.type
_entity.pdbx_description
1 polymer ?
#
loop_
_entity_poly.entity_id
_entity_poly.type
_entity_poly.pdbx_seq_one_letter_code
_entity_poly.pdbx_strand_id
1 'polypeptide(L)'
;MASFTFVYVLREVGFDPASSRSKLPRTYVGWSTDVAARLATHNSGKGAKTTRGRQWDLVYVERFRTFGQAMSREWHLKRDRKLRKMLAGG
;
A
#
# COMPACT_ATOMS: atom_id res chain seq x y z
N MET A 1 2.61 -5.17 -26.48
CA MET A 1 3.41 -5.12 -25.24
C MET A 1 2.52 -5.55 -24.08
N ALA A 2 2.90 -6.59 -23.32
CA ALA A 2 2.11 -7.02 -22.17
C ALA A 2 2.26 -6.00 -21.03
N SER A 3 1.24 -5.17 -20.83
CA SER A 3 1.20 -4.21 -19.73
C SER A 3 0.86 -4.95 -18.44
N PHE A 4 1.88 -5.26 -17.64
CA PHE A 4 1.65 -5.84 -16.32
C PHE A 4 1.11 -4.79 -15.36
N THR A 5 0.17 -5.20 -14.52
CA THR A 5 -0.38 -4.36 -13.47
C THR A 5 0.06 -4.92 -12.13
N PHE A 6 0.52 -4.06 -11.24
CA PHE A 6 0.97 -4.45 -9.92
C PHE A 6 -0.02 -3.96 -8.88
N VAL A 7 -0.41 -4.85 -7.97
CA VAL A 7 -1.20 -4.49 -6.79
C VAL A 7 -0.24 -4.45 -5.62
N TYR A 8 -0.30 -3.39 -4.82
CA TYR A 8 0.65 -3.17 -3.73
C TYR A 8 -0.04 -2.73 -2.45
N VAL A 9 0.63 -2.99 -1.33
CA VAL A 9 0.27 -2.47 -0.01
C VAL A 9 1.44 -1.67 0.54
N LEU A 10 1.15 -0.43 0.93
CA LEU A 10 2.07 0.44 1.64
C LEU A 10 1.72 0.49 3.12
N ARG A 11 2.72 0.66 3.96
CA ARG A 11 2.58 0.88 5.40
C ARG A 11 3.20 2.24 5.77
N GLU A 12 2.55 2.98 6.65
CA GLU A 12 3.10 4.21 7.22
C GLU A 12 4.33 3.90 8.10
N VAL A 13 5.42 4.61 7.83
CA VAL A 13 6.69 4.53 8.58
C VAL A 13 6.69 5.61 9.65
N GLY A 14 7.19 5.29 10.86
CA GLY A 14 7.19 6.21 12.00
C GLY A 14 5.97 6.08 12.91
N PHE A 15 5.21 4.98 12.78
CA PHE A 15 4.27 4.59 13.82
C PHE A 15 5.05 4.13 15.06
N ASP A 16 4.93 4.90 16.15
CA ASP A 16 5.49 4.54 17.45
C ASP A 16 4.44 3.72 18.24
N PRO A 17 4.64 2.39 18.41
CA PRO A 17 3.73 1.56 19.18
C PRO A 17 3.68 1.92 20.67
N ALA A 18 4.67 2.68 21.20
CA ALA A 18 4.70 3.13 22.59
C ALA A 18 3.86 4.40 22.84
N SER A 19 3.45 5.12 21.79
CA SER A 19 2.58 6.30 21.89
C SER A 19 1.13 5.87 22.11
N SER A 20 0.77 5.56 23.37
CA SER A 20 -0.52 5.30 24.09
C SER A 20 -1.90 5.14 23.40
N ARG A 21 -2.03 5.21 22.08
CA ARG A 21 -3.23 4.89 21.30
C ARG A 21 -2.93 3.71 20.41
N SER A 22 -3.22 2.53 20.96
CA SER A 22 -3.49 1.22 20.34
C SER A 22 -4.09 1.25 18.91
N LYS A 23 -3.33 1.71 17.92
CA LYS A 23 -3.79 1.81 16.53
C LYS A 23 -2.72 1.24 15.62
N LEU A 24 -2.99 0.11 14.97
CA LEU A 24 -2.12 -0.46 13.94
C LEU A 24 -1.68 0.63 12.94
N PRO A 25 -0.44 0.56 12.40
CA PRO A 25 0.01 1.54 11.43
C PRO A 25 -0.91 1.56 10.22
N ARG A 26 -1.03 2.74 9.59
CA ARG A 26 -1.93 2.90 8.46
C ARG A 26 -1.38 2.13 7.27
N THR A 27 -2.26 1.37 6.63
CA THR A 27 -1.95 0.67 5.38
C THR A 27 -2.71 1.32 4.22
N TYR A 28 -2.06 1.47 3.08
CA TYR A 28 -2.67 1.89 1.84
C TYR A 28 -2.63 0.74 0.83
N VAL A 29 -3.75 0.44 0.19
CA VAL A 29 -3.83 -0.59 -0.86
C VAL A 29 -4.18 0.11 -2.16
N GLY A 30 -3.43 -0.20 -3.20
CA GLY A 30 -3.67 0.33 -4.53
C GLY A 30 -3.02 -0.53 -5.61
N TRP A 31 -3.17 -0.10 -6.85
CA TRP A 31 -2.52 -0.72 -7.99
C TRP A 31 -1.80 0.34 -8.83
N SER A 32 -0.77 -0.07 -9.56
CA SER A 32 0.00 0.78 -10.46
C SER A 32 0.71 -0.11 -11.49
N THR A 33 1.02 0.44 -12.65
CA THR A 33 1.94 -0.18 -13.61
C THR A 33 3.40 0.01 -13.19
N ASP A 34 3.69 1.07 -12.43
CA ASP A 34 4.99 1.35 -11.83
C ASP A 34 4.80 1.67 -10.34
N VAL A 35 5.15 0.71 -9.49
CA VAL A 35 5.02 0.84 -8.03
C VAL A 35 6.13 1.74 -7.46
N ALA A 36 7.34 1.69 -8.04
CA ALA A 36 8.50 2.41 -7.53
C ALA A 36 8.34 3.92 -7.74
N ALA A 37 7.96 4.34 -8.96
CA ALA A 37 7.68 5.74 -9.25
C ALA A 37 6.51 6.27 -8.40
N ARG A 38 5.49 5.42 -8.18
CA ARG A 38 4.33 5.78 -7.37
C ARG A 38 4.71 5.96 -5.89
N LEU A 39 5.52 5.07 -5.33
CA LEU A 39 6.05 5.16 -3.98
C LEU A 39 6.89 6.44 -3.80
N ALA A 40 7.80 6.71 -4.73
CA ALA A 40 8.60 7.94 -4.72
C ALA A 40 7.71 9.20 -4.77
N THR A 41 6.62 9.16 -5.53
CA THR A 41 5.64 10.27 -5.56
C THR A 41 4.92 10.45 -4.22
N HIS A 42 4.59 9.36 -3.54
CA HIS A 42 3.99 9.42 -2.20
C HIS A 42 4.97 9.99 -1.17
N ASN A 43 6.21 9.50 -1.13
CA ASN A 43 7.24 9.94 -0.18
C ASN A 43 7.77 11.36 -0.46
N SER A 44 7.70 11.82 -1.71
CA SER A 44 8.03 13.22 -2.08
C SER A 44 6.92 14.22 -1.74
N GLY A 45 5.80 13.78 -1.16
CA GLY A 45 4.68 14.66 -0.76
C GLY A 45 3.85 15.21 -1.92
N LYS A 46 4.12 14.77 -3.16
CA LYS A 46 3.33 15.10 -4.37
C LYS A 46 2.16 14.13 -4.60
N GLY A 47 1.98 13.15 -3.71
CA GLY A 47 0.89 12.18 -3.77
C GLY A 47 -0.49 12.75 -3.38
N ALA A 48 -1.48 11.85 -3.27
CA ALA A 48 -2.84 12.18 -2.85
C ALA A 48 -2.86 12.88 -1.48
N LYS A 49 -3.92 13.67 -1.21
CA LYS A 49 -4.12 14.47 0.02
C LYS A 49 -3.93 13.68 1.32
N THR A 50 -4.20 12.36 1.29
CA THR A 50 -4.07 11.43 2.42
C THR A 50 -2.67 10.82 2.60
N THR A 51 -1.80 10.92 1.59
CA THR A 51 -0.43 10.40 1.59
C THR A 51 0.64 11.46 1.85
N ARG A 52 0.27 12.75 1.74
CA ARG A 52 1.16 13.89 1.92
C ARG A 52 1.56 14.07 3.39
N GLY A 53 2.86 14.30 3.63
CA GLY A 53 3.41 14.54 4.98
C GLY A 53 3.69 13.27 5.78
N ARG A 54 3.67 12.09 5.14
CA ARG A 54 3.95 10.80 5.75
C ARG A 54 4.96 10.03 4.92
N GLN A 55 5.72 9.17 5.57
CA GLN A 55 6.60 8.21 4.91
C GLN A 55 5.87 6.88 4.75
N TRP A 56 6.03 6.28 3.58
CA TRP A 56 5.41 5.02 3.21
C TRP A 56 6.49 4.00 2.84
N ASP A 57 6.35 2.79 3.37
CA ASP A 57 7.14 1.62 3.01
C ASP A 57 6.29 0.65 2.20
N LEU A 58 6.89 0.10 1.14
CA LEU A 58 6.29 -1.01 0.41
C LEU A 58 6.47 -2.30 1.20
N VAL A 59 5.37 -2.84 1.72
CA VAL A 59 5.38 -4.09 2.51
C VAL A 59 4.86 -5.28 1.71
N TYR A 60 4.20 -5.04 0.57
CA TYR A 60 3.62 -6.08 -0.25
C TYR A 60 3.45 -5.64 -1.70
N VAL A 61 3.76 -6.53 -2.65
CA VAL A 61 3.53 -6.32 -4.08
C VAL A 61 3.20 -7.63 -4.77
N GLU A 62 2.20 -7.60 -5.64
CA GLU A 62 1.80 -8.70 -6.52
C GLU A 62 1.72 -8.23 -7.96
N ARG A 63 2.05 -9.13 -8.89
CA ARG A 63 2.06 -8.86 -10.34
C ARG A 63 0.96 -9.62 -11.04
N PHE A 64 0.18 -8.91 -11.85
CA PHE A 64 -0.92 -9.44 -12.64
C PHE A 64 -0.72 -9.18 -14.12
N ARG A 65 -1.23 -10.12 -14.94
CA ARG A 65 -1.16 -10.03 -16.41
C ARG A 65 -2.28 -9.17 -16.99
N THR A 66 -3.38 -9.01 -16.28
CA THR A 66 -4.53 -8.23 -16.73
C THR A 66 -5.02 -7.27 -15.67
N PHE A 67 -5.62 -6.17 -16.11
CA PHE A 67 -6.23 -5.16 -15.24
C PHE A 67 -7.34 -5.75 -14.36
N GLY A 68 -8.18 -6.63 -14.92
CA GLY A 68 -9.27 -7.27 -14.18
C GLY A 68 -8.79 -8.13 -13.00
N GLN A 69 -7.68 -8.87 -13.18
CA GLN A 69 -7.07 -9.64 -12.09
C GLN A 69 -6.55 -8.71 -10.98
N ALA A 70 -5.90 -7.60 -11.35
CA ALA A 70 -5.41 -6.63 -10.40
C ALA A 70 -6.55 -5.96 -9.60
N MET A 71 -7.62 -5.55 -10.27
CA MET A 71 -8.79 -4.95 -9.61
C MET A 71 -9.50 -5.92 -8.66
N SER A 72 -9.67 -7.17 -9.09
CA SER A 72 -10.22 -8.23 -8.22
C SER A 72 -9.34 -8.41 -6.99
N ARG A 73 -8.02 -8.52 -7.16
CA ARG A 73 -7.09 -8.68 -6.04
C ARG A 73 -7.11 -7.48 -5.09
N GLU A 74 -7.12 -6.25 -5.61
CA GLU A 74 -7.22 -5.04 -4.80
C GLU A 74 -8.48 -5.06 -3.92
N TRP A 75 -9.62 -5.48 -4.48
CA TRP A 75 -10.88 -5.62 -3.75
C TRP A 75 -10.80 -6.66 -2.63
N HIS A 76 -10.12 -7.79 -2.88
CA HIS A 76 -9.85 -8.81 -1.86
C HIS A 76 -8.94 -8.26 -0.75
N LEU A 77 -7.81 -7.63 -1.10
CA LEU A 77 -6.86 -7.06 -0.14
C LEU A 77 -7.47 -5.95 0.72
N LYS A 78 -8.36 -5.13 0.16
CA LYS A 78 -9.10 -4.11 0.91
C LYS A 78 -9.95 -4.71 2.02
N ARG A 79 -10.55 -5.89 1.78
CA ARG A 79 -11.39 -6.63 2.74
C ARG A 79 -10.59 -7.54 3.68
N ASP A 80 -9.40 -7.97 3.27
CA ASP A 80 -8.55 -8.85 4.07
C ASP A 80 -7.88 -8.08 5.23
N ARG A 81 -8.64 -7.94 6.32
CA ARG A 81 -8.17 -7.28 7.53
C ARG A 81 -7.05 -8.06 8.22
N LYS A 82 -7.03 -9.39 8.09
CA LYS A 82 -6.04 -10.26 8.73
C LYS A 82 -4.68 -10.06 8.08
N LEU A 83 -4.62 -10.13 6.75
CA LEU A 83 -3.40 -9.88 5.99
C LEU A 83 -2.90 -8.46 6.22
N ARG A 84 -3.78 -7.45 6.17
CA ARG A 84 -3.40 -6.06 6.41
C ARG A 84 -2.83 -5.83 7.82
N LYS A 85 -3.37 -6.51 8.84
CA LYS A 85 -2.84 -6.45 10.20
C LYS A 85 -1.45 -7.09 10.28
N MET A 86 -1.25 -8.24 9.64
CA MET A 86 0.05 -8.91 9.59
C MET A 86 1.11 -8.06 8.87
N LEU A 87 0.76 -7.47 7.72
CA LEU A 87 1.64 -6.56 6.98
C LEU A 87 1.94 -5.26 7.75
N ALA A 88 1.02 -4.83 8.61
CA ALA A 88 1.19 -3.70 9.50
C ALA A 88 2.16 -4.01 10.66
N GLY A 89 2.62 -5.25 10.84
CA GLY A 89 3.53 -5.66 11.92
C GLY A 89 2.82 -6.04 13.21
N GLY A 90 1.57 -6.51 13.12
CA GLY A 90 0.80 -7.03 14.25
C GLY A 90 0.62 -8.54 14.25
#